data_AF-A0A2E8XYF7-F1
#
_entry.id   AF-A0A2E8XYF7-F1
#
_cell.length_a   1.000
_cell.length_b   1.000
_cell.length_c   1.000
_cell.angle_alpha   90.00
_cell.angle_beta   90.00
_cell.angle_gamma   90.00
#
_symmetry.space_group_name_H-M   'P 1'
#
loop_
_entity.id
_entity.type
_entity.pdbx_description
1 polymer ?
#
loop_
_entity_poly.entity_id
_entity_poly.type
_entity_poly.pdbx_seq_one_letter_code
_entity_poly.pdbx_strand_id
1 'polypeptide(L)' 'MLKMTIILSLIFSLGYGESICGDIIQDTTWNADTDYTLTCQTFVKAGATLTIEAGTTIKSAPDDGA' A
#
# COMPACT_ATOMS: atom_id res chain seq x y z
N MET A 1 4.29 30.81 2.50
CA MET A 1 4.14 29.94 3.69
C MET A 1 4.36 28.51 3.23
N LEU A 2 5.61 28.08 3.31
CA LEU A 2 6.11 26.78 2.83
C LEU A 2 5.86 25.77 3.96
N LYS A 3 5.01 24.77 3.70
CA LYS A 3 4.50 23.85 4.72
C LYS A 3 5.64 23.15 5.48
N MET A 4 5.64 23.41 6.77
CA MET A 4 6.53 22.85 7.77
C MET A 4 6.15 21.40 8.07
N THR A 5 6.86 20.41 7.50
CA THR A 5 7.03 19.08 8.12
C THR A 5 8.38 18.47 7.76
N ILE A 6 9.35 18.83 8.61
CA ILE A 6 10.55 18.13 9.08
C ILE A 6 10.82 16.69 8.55
N ILE A 7 12.09 16.51 8.19
CA ILE A 7 12.90 15.29 8.00
C ILE A 7 12.73 14.30 9.17
N LEU A 8 12.21 13.08 8.95
CA LEU A 8 12.51 11.89 9.77
C LEU A 8 11.95 10.59 9.15
N SER A 9 12.71 9.93 8.27
CA SER A 9 12.65 8.47 8.10
C SER A 9 13.76 7.94 7.18
N LEU A 10 14.98 7.91 7.72
CA LEU A 10 15.83 6.73 7.56
C LEU A 10 15.13 5.59 8.29
N ILE A 11 14.09 5.01 7.69
CA ILE A 11 13.49 3.78 8.18
C ILE A 11 14.18 2.65 7.43
N PHE A 12 15.10 2.01 8.15
CA PHE A 12 15.49 0.64 7.90
C PHE A 12 14.20 -0.15 7.62
N SER A 13 13.98 -0.60 6.38
CA SER A 13 12.85 -1.47 6.02
C SER A 13 13.03 -2.79 6.77
N LEU A 14 12.56 -2.83 8.01
CA LEU A 14 12.10 -4.06 8.61
C LEU A 14 10.88 -4.44 7.79
N GLY A 15 10.96 -5.55 7.05
CA GLY A 15 9.84 -6.10 6.30
C GLY A 15 8.67 -6.35 7.25
N TYR A 16 7.82 -5.34 7.40
CA TYR A 16 6.60 -5.40 8.18
C TYR A 16 5.48 -5.27 7.17
N GLY A 17 4.60 -6.27 7.14
CA GLY A 17 3.54 -6.28 6.16
C GLY A 17 2.63 -5.06 6.31
N GLU A 18 2.23 -4.47 5.19
CA GLU A 18 1.31 -3.33 5.16
C GLU A 18 -0.13 -3.85 5.03
N SER A 19 -1.03 -3.37 5.88
CA SER A 19 -2.46 -3.70 5.79
C SER A 19 -3.19 -2.67 4.95
N ILE A 20 -3.85 -3.11 3.88
CA ILE A 20 -4.54 -2.25 2.91
C ILE A 20 -6.05 -2.50 2.96
N CYS A 21 -6.82 -1.42 2.94
CA CYS A 21 -8.27 -1.46 2.86
C CYS A 21 -8.81 -0.18 2.20
N GLY A 22 -9.82 -0.29 1.33
CA GLY A 22 -10.55 0.85 0.76
C GLY A 22 -10.02 1.36 -0.58
N ASP A 23 -10.24 2.64 -0.84
CA ASP A 23 -10.02 3.24 -2.17
C ASP A 23 -8.57 3.73 -2.37
N ILE A 24 -7.96 3.40 -3.51
CA ILE A 24 -6.72 4.01 -4.01
C ILE A 24 -7.12 5.14 -4.96
N ILE A 25 -6.94 6.38 -4.50
CA ILE A 25 -7.37 7.61 -5.20
C ILE A 25 -6.22 8.41 -5.83
N GLN A 26 -4.99 7.95 -5.67
CA GLN A 26 -3.78 8.57 -6.22
C GLN A 26 -2.83 7.50 -6.74
N ASP A 27 -1.96 7.89 -7.67
CA ASP A 27 -0.91 7.00 -8.17
C ASP A 27 -0.06 6.46 -7.01
N THR A 28 0.03 5.14 -6.94
CA THR A 28 0.66 4.39 -5.85
C THR A 28 1.50 3.27 -6.44
N THR A 29 2.68 3.03 -5.87
CA THR A 29 3.53 1.90 -6.23
C THR A 29 3.62 0.94 -5.04
N TRP A 30 3.40 -0.34 -5.31
CA TRP A 30 3.67 -1.41 -4.36
C TRP A 30 4.97 -2.10 -4.72
N ASN A 31 5.86 -2.22 -3.74
CA ASN A 31 7.25 -2.61 -3.95
C ASN A 31 7.48 -4.08 -3.54
N ALA A 32 8.56 -4.68 -4.03
CA ALA A 32 8.87 -6.08 -3.75
C ALA A 32 9.35 -6.36 -2.31
N ASP A 33 9.78 -5.33 -1.59
CA ASP A 33 10.28 -5.41 -0.21
C ASP A 33 9.17 -5.33 0.85
N THR A 34 7.92 -5.15 0.41
CA THR A 34 6.75 -4.99 1.28
C THR A 34 5.75 -6.12 1.04
N ASP A 35 5.32 -6.77 2.13
CA ASP A 35 4.24 -7.75 2.11
C ASP A 35 2.90 -7.04 2.30
N TYR A 36 2.11 -6.90 1.25
CA TYR A 36 0.79 -6.26 1.35
C TYR A 36 -0.28 -7.27 1.75
N THR A 37 -1.11 -6.94 2.74
CA THR A 37 -2.27 -7.72 3.16
C THR A 37 -3.54 -6.90 2.96
N LEU A 38 -4.37 -7.29 1.99
CA LEU A 38 -5.69 -6.72 1.79
C LEU A 38 -6.61 -7.20 2.91
N THR A 39 -7.01 -6.30 3.82
CA THR A 39 -7.91 -6.60 4.95
C THR A 39 -9.37 -6.31 4.64
N CYS A 40 -9.64 -5.69 3.49
CA CYS A 40 -10.97 -5.52 2.93
C CYS A 40 -10.88 -5.33 1.40
N GLN A 41 -12.03 -5.19 0.74
CA GLN A 41 -12.07 -4.85 -0.68
C GLN A 41 -11.31 -3.54 -0.95
N THR A 42 -10.43 -3.58 -1.94
CA THR A 42 -9.58 -2.45 -2.32
C THR A 42 -9.85 -2.08 -3.78
N PHE A 43 -10.16 -0.81 -4.04
CA PHE A 43 -10.56 -0.34 -5.36
C PHE A 43 -9.64 0.76 -5.86
N VAL A 44 -9.04 0.57 -7.04
CA VAL A 44 -8.35 1.66 -7.76
C VAL A 44 -9.39 2.54 -8.43
N LYS A 45 -9.44 3.82 -8.07
CA LYS A 45 -10.44 4.76 -8.57
C LYS A 45 -10.00 5.40 -9.88
N ALA A 46 -10.97 5.94 -10.61
CA ALA A 46 -10.72 6.65 -11.85
C ALA A 46 -9.71 7.79 -11.64
N GLY A 47 -8.68 7.85 -12.50
CA GLY A 47 -7.60 8.83 -12.40
C GLY A 47 -6.43 8.41 -11.51
N ALA A 48 -6.47 7.22 -10.90
CA ALA A 48 -5.36 6.64 -10.16
C ALA A 48 -4.79 5.40 -10.88
N THR A 49 -3.49 5.17 -10.69
CA THR A 49 -2.79 3.97 -11.12
C THR A 49 -2.19 3.26 -9.91
N LEU A 50 -2.46 1.97 -9.77
CA LEU A 50 -1.67 1.10 -8.91
C LEU A 50 -0.61 0.39 -9.76
N THR A 51 0.66 0.71 -9.51
CA THR A 51 1.79 -0.02 -10.10
C THR A 51 2.25 -1.07 -9.11
N ILE A 52 2.36 -2.32 -9.56
CA ILE A 52 2.87 -3.43 -8.75
C ILE A 52 4.21 -3.83 -9.34
N GLU A 53 5.28 -3.67 -8.56
CA GLU A 53 6.60 -4.08 -9.00
C GLU A 53 6.72 -5.61 -9.10
N ALA A 54 7.62 -6.07 -9.97
CA ALA A 54 7.89 -7.50 -10.08
C ALA A 54 8.44 -8.04 -8.75
N GLY A 55 7.83 -9.11 -8.23
CA GLY A 55 8.22 -9.72 -6.96
C GLY A 55 7.44 -9.24 -5.73
N THR A 56 6.52 -8.29 -5.88
CA THR A 56 5.60 -7.90 -4.81
C THR A 56 4.71 -9.06 -4.38
N THR A 57 4.64 -9.30 -3.07
CA THR A 57 3.72 -10.27 -2.46
C THR A 57 2.46 -9.55 -1.96
N ILE A 58 1.30 -9.99 -2.43
CA ILE A 58 -0.01 -9.47 -2.02
C ILE A 58 -0.85 -10.64 -1.52
N LYS A 59 -1.33 -10.52 -0.29
CA LYS A 59 -2.16 -11.53 0.40
C LYS A 59 -3.54 -10.93 0.62
N SER A 60 -4.57 -11.75 0.54
CA SER A 60 -5.88 -11.38 1.10
C SER A 60 -5.97 -11.93 2.51
N ALA A 61 -6.41 -11.12 3.46
CA ALA A 61 -6.91 -11.64 4.71
C ALA A 61 -8.06 -12.63 4.39
N PRO A 62 -8.20 -13.72 5.17
CA PRO A 62 -9.36 -14.58 5.04
C PRO A 62 -10.62 -13.73 5.26
N ASP A 63 -11.35 -13.53 4.17
CA ASP A 63 -12.69 -12.96 4.17
C ASP A 63 -13.64 -13.95 4.87
N ASP A 64 -14.60 -13.47 5.65
CA ASP A 64 -15.67 -14.31 6.18
C ASP A 64 -16.71 -14.69 5.10
N GLY A 65 -16.52 -14.21 3.87
CA GLY A 65 -17.20 -14.68 2.67
C GLY A 65 -18.62 -14.16 2.51
N ALA A 66 -18.91 -12.99 3.09
CA ALA A 66 -20.24 -12.38 3.10
C ALA A 66 -20.54 -11.49 1.88
#